data_AF-A0A947UL50-F1
#
_entry.id   AF-A0A947UL50-F1
#
_cell.length_a   1.000
_cell.length_b   1.000
_cell.length_c   1.000
_cell.angle_alpha   90.00
_cell.angle_beta   90.00
_cell.angle_gamma   90.00
#
_symmetry.space_group_name_H-M   'P 1'
#
loop_
_entity.id
_entity.type
_entity.pdbx_description
1 polymer ?
#
loop_
_entity_poly.entity_id
_entity_poly.type
_entity_poly.pdbx_seq_one_letter_code
_entity_poly.pdbx_strand_id
1 'polypeptide(L)'
;MSQDKRGILSQVFIALMIFSALVGAWSVAFMISWPKDKTDVWKPEFRLVAVCANKEACGFAYADLADAKARGLYTTLTPTAPAGEIQEENNWLKWKIENGVFEVKASSWHFQTTLRYTVENEVPVLLDYQDIDVRRAFYYGIAAALFTMLGLYLRRLRG
;
A
#
# COMPACT_ATOMS: atom_id res chain seq x y z
N MET A 1 15.97 -38.67 18.53
CA MET A 1 14.60 -38.11 18.43
C MET A 1 14.08 -37.83 19.83
N SER A 2 14.10 -36.57 20.28
CA SER A 2 13.38 -36.21 21.52
C SER A 2 11.90 -36.24 21.18
N GLN A 3 11.21 -37.28 21.64
CA GLN A 3 9.76 -37.43 21.49
C GLN A 3 9.11 -36.19 22.12
N ASP A 4 8.43 -35.38 21.31
CA ASP A 4 7.80 -34.15 21.77
C ASP A 4 6.70 -34.54 22.78
N LYS A 5 6.99 -34.41 24.08
CA LYS A 5 6.15 -34.91 25.20
C LYS A 5 4.85 -34.10 25.38
N ARG A 6 4.63 -33.11 24.52
CA ARG A 6 3.47 -32.22 24.54
C ARG A 6 2.25 -32.93 23.96
N GLY A 7 1.09 -32.79 24.60
CA GLY A 7 -0.16 -33.41 24.12
C GLY A 7 -0.56 -32.91 22.72
N ILE A 8 -1.27 -33.75 21.95
CA ILE A 8 -1.63 -33.49 20.54
C ILE A 8 -2.25 -32.09 20.35
N LEU A 9 -3.16 -31.68 21.24
CA LEU A 9 -3.81 -30.37 21.17
C LEU A 9 -2.82 -29.20 21.29
N SER A 10 -1.80 -29.33 22.14
CA SER A 10 -0.78 -28.28 22.29
C SER A 10 0.17 -28.20 21.09
N GLN A 11 0.44 -29.32 20.42
CA GLN A 11 1.23 -29.32 19.17
C GLN A 11 0.46 -28.64 18.04
N VAL A 12 -0.85 -28.93 17.90
CA VAL A 12 -1.72 -28.28 16.92
C VAL A 12 -1.84 -26.79 17.20
N PHE A 13 -2.00 -26.40 18.47
CA PHE A 13 -2.08 -24.99 18.85
C PHE A 13 -0.81 -24.21 18.47
N ILE A 14 0.37 -24.77 18.76
CA ILE A 14 1.64 -24.14 18.39
C ILE A 14 1.79 -24.06 16.87
N ALA A 15 1.41 -25.10 16.14
CA ALA A 15 1.42 -25.12 14.68
C ALA A 15 0.54 -23.99 14.11
N LEU A 16 -0.65 -23.77 14.69
CA LEU A 16 -1.55 -22.69 14.30
C LEU A 16 -0.97 -21.30 14.63
N MET A 17 -0.33 -21.13 15.79
CA MET A 17 0.32 -19.85 16.12
C MET A 17 1.46 -19.51 15.15
N ILE A 18 2.32 -20.49 14.83
CA ILE A 18 3.40 -20.33 13.86
C ILE A 18 2.82 -20.01 12.49
N PHE A 19 1.77 -20.72 12.07
CA PHE A 19 1.09 -20.45 10.82
C PHE A 19 0.56 -19.01 10.75
N SER A 20 -0.16 -18.53 11.77
CA SER A 20 -0.66 -17.15 11.81
C SER A 20 0.45 -16.11 11.70
N ALA A 21 1.58 -16.32 12.39
CA ALA A 21 2.73 -15.43 12.30
C ALA A 21 3.35 -15.44 10.88
N LEU A 22 3.46 -16.62 10.26
CA LEU A 22 3.97 -16.75 8.89
C LEU A 22 3.05 -16.10 7.86
N VAL A 23 1.72 -16.24 8.01
CA VAL A 23 0.76 -15.56 7.13
C VAL A 23 0.94 -14.05 7.20
N GLY A 24 1.08 -13.48 8.40
CA GLY A 24 1.35 -12.06 8.58
C GLY A 24 2.65 -11.63 7.88
N ALA A 25 3.76 -12.34 8.14
CA ALA A 25 5.06 -12.03 7.57
C ALA A 25 5.06 -12.08 6.03
N TRP A 26 4.49 -13.13 5.44
CA TRP A 26 4.41 -13.27 3.98
C TRP A 26 3.43 -12.27 3.35
N SER A 27 2.30 -11.98 3.99
CA SER A 27 1.35 -10.97 3.48
C SER A 27 2.01 -9.60 3.40
N VAL A 28 2.75 -9.19 4.42
CA VAL A 28 3.51 -7.93 4.42
C VAL A 28 4.60 -7.95 3.33
N ALA A 29 5.34 -9.06 3.21
CA ALA A 29 6.35 -9.20 2.18
C ALA A 29 5.76 -9.03 0.77
N PHE A 30 4.61 -9.66 0.48
CA PHE A 30 3.93 -9.53 -0.81
C PHE A 30 3.39 -8.12 -1.06
N MET A 31 2.87 -7.44 -0.03
CA MET A 31 2.42 -6.04 -0.17
C MET A 31 3.58 -5.12 -0.52
N ILE A 32 4.75 -5.30 0.09
CA ILE A 32 5.96 -4.50 -0.20
C ILE A 32 6.51 -4.83 -1.59
N SER A 33 6.54 -6.11 -1.95
CA SER A 33 7.05 -6.58 -3.25
C SER A 33 6.05 -6.46 -4.38
N TRP A 34 4.89 -5.83 -4.16
CA TRP A 34 3.86 -5.74 -5.18
C TRP A 34 4.41 -4.98 -6.39
N PRO A 35 4.20 -5.47 -7.63
CA PRO A 35 4.76 -4.83 -8.80
C PRO A 35 4.25 -3.38 -8.91
N LYS A 36 5.17 -2.50 -9.30
CA LYS A 36 4.83 -1.13 -9.71
C LYS A 36 4.63 -1.14 -11.22
N ASP A 37 3.47 -0.71 -11.66
CA ASP A 37 3.13 -0.59 -13.07
C ASP A 37 3.57 0.80 -13.54
N LYS A 38 4.50 0.83 -14.51
CA LYS A 38 4.91 2.06 -15.18
C LYS A 38 3.93 2.31 -16.33
N THR A 39 3.13 3.36 -16.22
CA THR A 39 2.20 3.79 -17.26
C THR A 39 2.11 5.30 -17.25
N ASP A 40 1.85 5.87 -18.42
CA ASP A 40 1.57 7.29 -18.59
C ASP A 40 0.05 7.56 -18.54
N VAL A 41 -0.76 6.51 -18.40
CA VAL A 41 -2.23 6.59 -18.36
C VAL A 41 -2.70 6.84 -16.94
N TRP A 42 -3.21 8.04 -16.69
CA TRP A 42 -3.89 8.38 -15.45
C TRP A 42 -5.24 7.67 -15.35
N LYS A 43 -5.48 7.01 -14.22
CA LYS A 43 -6.83 6.56 -13.89
C LYS A 43 -7.61 7.70 -13.24
N PRO A 44 -8.90 7.88 -13.56
CA PRO A 44 -9.69 9.01 -13.10
C PRO A 44 -9.84 9.06 -11.57
N GLU A 45 -9.82 7.91 -10.91
CA GLU A 45 -9.94 7.75 -9.46
C GLU A 45 -8.67 8.09 -8.66
N PHE A 46 -7.52 8.24 -9.33
CA PHE A 46 -6.26 8.54 -8.66
C PHE A 46 -6.34 9.90 -7.97
N ARG A 47 -6.01 9.92 -6.68
CA ARG A 47 -6.05 11.12 -5.86
C ARG A 47 -4.68 11.75 -5.77
N LEU A 48 -4.61 13.04 -6.03
CA LEU A 48 -3.42 13.87 -5.96
C LEU A 48 -3.54 14.84 -4.79
N VAL A 49 -2.41 15.21 -4.21
CA VAL A 49 -2.34 16.28 -3.22
C VAL A 49 -2.23 17.63 -3.92
N ALA A 50 -3.01 18.59 -3.44
CA ALA A 50 -3.00 19.98 -3.89
C ALA A 50 -3.10 20.93 -2.69
N VAL A 51 -2.88 22.22 -2.93
CA VAL A 51 -3.11 23.29 -1.94
C VAL A 51 -4.45 23.94 -2.26
N CYS A 52 -5.44 23.77 -1.40
CA CYS A 52 -6.76 24.35 -1.54
C CYS A 52 -6.75 25.87 -1.43
N ALA A 53 -7.85 26.52 -1.83
CA ALA A 53 -8.01 27.97 -1.74
C ALA A 53 -7.80 28.54 -0.32
N ASN A 54 -8.05 27.74 0.71
CA ASN A 54 -7.80 28.06 2.12
C ASN A 54 -6.33 27.91 2.55
N LYS A 55 -5.41 27.61 1.63
CA LYS A 55 -3.98 27.33 1.85
C LYS A 55 -3.68 26.05 2.62
N GLU A 56 -4.66 25.18 2.82
CA GLU A 56 -4.47 23.86 3.42
C GLU A 56 -4.24 22.81 2.34
N ALA A 57 -3.58 21.71 2.72
CA ALA A 57 -3.40 20.58 1.82
C ALA A 57 -4.73 19.82 1.67
N CYS A 58 -5.10 19.46 0.45
CA CYS A 58 -6.33 18.75 0.14
C CYS A 58 -6.12 17.74 -0.99
N GLY A 59 -7.00 16.75 -1.06
CA GLY A 59 -6.98 15.72 -2.09
C GLY A 59 -8.01 15.96 -3.18
N PHE A 60 -7.60 15.83 -4.45
CA PHE A 60 -8.50 15.83 -5.61
C PHE A 60 -8.28 14.60 -6.47
N ALA A 61 -9.36 14.06 -7.04
CA ALA A 61 -9.26 13.04 -8.07
C ALA A 61 -8.73 13.65 -9.37
N TYR A 62 -7.94 12.90 -10.13
CA TYR A 62 -7.35 13.36 -11.38
C TYR A 62 -8.41 13.86 -12.37
N ALA A 63 -9.55 13.15 -12.46
CA ALA A 63 -10.66 13.55 -13.32
C ALA A 63 -11.22 14.95 -12.99
N ASP A 64 -11.21 15.32 -11.71
CA ASP A 64 -11.80 16.57 -11.23
C ASP A 64 -10.80 17.74 -11.23
N LEU A 65 -9.52 17.49 -11.53
CA LEU A 65 -8.47 18.52 -11.44
C LEU A 65 -8.69 19.71 -12.39
N ALA A 66 -9.16 19.45 -13.60
CA ALA A 66 -9.41 20.51 -14.57
C ALA A 66 -10.56 21.43 -14.12
N ASP A 67 -11.66 20.82 -13.67
CA ASP A 67 -12.84 21.52 -13.16
C ASP A 67 -12.53 22.25 -11.85
N ALA A 68 -11.77 21.62 -10.95
CA ALA A 68 -11.37 22.23 -9.69
C ALA A 68 -10.44 23.44 -9.88
N LYS A 69 -9.56 23.41 -10.90
CA LYS A 69 -8.73 24.57 -11.29
C LYS A 69 -9.58 25.69 -11.86
N ALA A 70 -10.51 25.36 -12.75
CA ALA A 70 -11.42 26.35 -13.36
C ALA A 70 -12.32 27.03 -12.31
N ARG A 71 -12.71 26.30 -11.26
CA ARG A 71 -13.51 26.81 -10.13
C ARG A 71 -12.66 27.48 -9.04
N GLY A 72 -11.33 27.50 -9.17
CA GLY A 72 -10.42 28.07 -8.18
C GLY A 72 -10.42 27.34 -6.83
N LEU A 73 -10.75 26.05 -6.81
CA LEU A 73 -10.82 25.25 -5.58
C LEU A 73 -9.43 24.92 -5.02
N TYR A 74 -8.42 24.87 -5.88
CA TYR A 74 -7.01 24.76 -5.49
C TYR A 74 -6.15 25.80 -6.20
N THR A 75 -4.99 26.07 -5.61
CA THR A 75 -4.03 27.09 -6.04
C THR A 75 -2.83 26.49 -6.76
N THR A 76 -2.23 25.44 -6.19
CA THR A 76 -1.07 24.72 -6.76
C THR A 76 -1.15 23.24 -6.44
N LEU A 77 -0.56 22.41 -7.30
CA LEU A 77 -0.35 20.98 -7.09
C LEU A 77 0.92 20.68 -6.26
N THR A 78 1.67 21.71 -5.86
CA THR A 78 2.88 21.57 -5.04
C THR A 78 2.56 21.98 -3.61
N PRO A 79 2.38 21.03 -2.67
CA PRO A 79 2.12 21.35 -1.28
C PRO A 79 3.36 21.93 -0.60
N THR A 80 3.13 22.88 0.31
CA THR A 80 4.19 23.60 1.03
C THR A 80 5.02 22.67 1.93
N ALA A 81 4.42 21.60 2.44
CA ALA A 81 5.08 20.62 3.28
C ALA A 81 5.57 19.42 2.44
N PRO A 82 6.85 19.02 2.57
CA PRO A 82 7.43 17.91 1.80
C PRO A 82 6.84 16.55 2.19
N ALA A 83 6.19 16.43 3.34
CA ALA A 83 5.41 15.26 3.71
C ALA A 83 4.22 15.68 4.56
N GLY A 84 3.15 14.91 4.48
CA GLY A 84 1.95 15.13 5.29
C GLY A 84 0.93 14.03 5.11
N GLU A 85 -0.14 14.13 5.89
CA GLU A 85 -1.29 13.24 5.81
C GLU A 85 -2.58 14.06 5.96
N ILE A 86 -3.60 13.68 5.20
CA ILE A 86 -4.95 14.22 5.30
C ILE A 86 -5.88 13.04 5.49
N GLN A 87 -6.75 13.15 6.47
CA GLN A 87 -7.88 12.25 6.63
C GLN A 87 -9.01 12.75 5.75
N GLU A 88 -9.45 11.92 4.80
CA GLU A 88 -10.67 12.15 4.03
C GLU A 88 -11.80 11.30 4.63
N GLU A 89 -13.04 11.54 4.19
CA GLU A 89 -14.23 10.87 4.75
C GLU A 89 -14.15 9.33 4.70
N ASN A 90 -13.51 8.77 3.65
CA ASN A 90 -13.47 7.33 3.40
C ASN A 90 -12.06 6.75 3.26
N ASN A 91 -11.00 7.57 3.35
CA ASN A 91 -9.62 7.13 3.14
C ASN A 91 -8.62 8.06 3.85
N TRP A 92 -7.36 7.67 3.82
CA TRP A 92 -6.23 8.52 4.19
C TRP A 92 -5.39 8.80 2.96
N LEU A 93 -5.05 10.08 2.76
CA LEU A 93 -4.12 10.51 1.74
C LEU A 93 -2.82 10.95 2.40
N LYS A 94 -1.76 10.18 2.19
CA LYS A 94 -0.42 10.49 2.70
C LYS A 94 0.50 10.83 1.54
N TRP A 95 1.31 11.87 1.66
CA TRP A 95 2.31 12.18 0.63
C TRP A 95 3.70 12.35 1.21
N LYS A 96 4.68 12.09 0.35
CA LYS A 96 6.09 12.39 0.57
C LYS A 96 6.68 12.88 -0.75
N ILE A 97 7.43 13.97 -0.71
CA ILE A 97 8.13 14.53 -1.85
C ILE A 97 9.62 14.27 -1.64
N GLU A 98 10.24 13.61 -2.61
CA GLU A 98 11.66 13.27 -2.57
C GLU A 98 12.27 13.49 -3.94
N ASN A 99 13.29 14.36 -4.03
CA ASN A 99 13.94 14.75 -5.29
C ASN A 99 12.97 15.22 -6.40
N GLY A 100 11.90 15.94 -6.02
CA GLY A 100 10.88 16.42 -6.97
C GLY A 100 9.86 15.37 -7.40
N VAL A 101 9.98 14.12 -6.92
CA VAL A 101 8.99 13.06 -7.13
C VAL A 101 8.03 13.03 -5.95
N PHE A 102 6.75 13.07 -6.25
CA PHE A 102 5.64 12.99 -5.31
C PHE A 102 5.23 11.53 -5.18
N GLU A 103 5.43 10.95 -4.01
CA GLU A 103 4.88 9.66 -3.65
C GLU A 103 3.62 9.89 -2.81
N VAL A 104 2.45 9.66 -3.42
CA VAL A 104 1.14 9.83 -2.79
C VAL A 104 0.51 8.47 -2.58
N LYS A 105 0.16 8.17 -1.33
CA LYS A 105 -0.44 6.92 -0.91
C LYS A 105 -1.87 7.20 -0.46
N ALA A 106 -2.83 6.68 -1.22
CA ALA A 106 -4.23 6.60 -0.85
C ALA A 106 -4.49 5.23 -0.21
N SER A 107 -4.92 5.21 1.05
CA SER A 107 -5.17 3.95 1.76
C SER A 107 -6.48 3.96 2.52
N SER A 108 -7.17 2.82 2.50
CA SER A 108 -8.29 2.51 3.36
C SER A 108 -8.09 1.13 4.00
N TRP A 109 -9.08 0.65 4.77
CA TRP A 109 -9.05 -0.70 5.34
C TRP A 109 -8.97 -1.82 4.29
N HIS A 110 -9.43 -1.58 3.06
CA HIS A 110 -9.57 -2.61 2.02
C HIS A 110 -8.64 -2.45 0.81
N PHE A 111 -7.99 -1.30 0.64
CA PHE A 111 -7.10 -1.05 -0.49
C PHE A 111 -5.97 -0.10 -0.10
N GLN A 112 -4.87 -0.21 -0.84
CA GLN A 112 -3.76 0.71 -0.73
C GLN A 112 -3.20 0.98 -2.12
N THR A 113 -3.32 2.21 -2.59
CA THR A 113 -2.78 2.65 -3.88
C THR A 113 -1.66 3.66 -3.62
N THR A 114 -0.46 3.36 -4.11
CA THR A 114 0.67 4.29 -4.08
C THR A 114 0.89 4.81 -5.50
N LEU A 115 0.98 6.12 -5.64
CA LEU A 115 1.17 6.85 -6.89
C LEU A 115 2.50 7.59 -6.81
N ARG A 116 3.31 7.51 -7.86
CA ARG A 116 4.51 8.33 -8.02
C ARG A 116 4.38 9.18 -9.25
N TYR A 117 4.47 10.50 -9.07
CA TYR A 117 4.35 11.46 -10.17
C TYR A 117 5.30 12.65 -9.96
N THR A 118 5.58 13.39 -11.02
CA THR A 118 6.22 14.72 -10.97
C THR A 118 5.19 15.79 -11.31
N VAL A 119 5.45 17.02 -10.90
CA VAL A 119 4.62 18.18 -11.30
C VAL A 119 5.47 19.07 -12.19
N GLU A 120 5.12 19.16 -13.46
CA GLU A 120 5.79 20.01 -14.45
C GLU A 120 4.80 21.09 -14.91
N ASN A 121 5.09 22.37 -14.66
CA ASN A 121 4.22 23.49 -15.01
C ASN A 121 2.76 23.34 -14.51
N GLU A 122 2.57 22.87 -13.27
CA GLU A 122 1.23 22.59 -12.69
C GLU A 122 0.45 21.50 -13.45
N VAL A 123 1.15 20.61 -14.16
CA VAL A 123 0.60 19.41 -14.79
C VAL A 123 1.27 18.19 -14.14
N PRO A 124 0.49 17.24 -13.60
CA PRO A 124 1.04 16.04 -12.99
C PRO A 124 1.39 15.00 -14.07
N VAL A 125 2.63 14.52 -14.05
CA VAL A 125 3.16 13.49 -14.96
C VAL A 125 3.35 12.19 -14.17
N LEU A 126 2.58 11.16 -14.51
CA LEU A 126 2.63 9.86 -13.84
C LEU A 126 3.95 9.15 -14.16
N LEU A 127 4.60 8.59 -13.13
CA LEU A 127 5.81 7.78 -13.30
C LEU A 127 5.50 6.29 -13.07
N ASP A 128 4.84 6.00 -11.96
CA ASP A 128 4.38 4.65 -11.64
C ASP A 128 3.17 4.68 -10.70
N TYR A 129 2.40 3.61 -10.74
CA TYR A 129 1.40 3.32 -9.71
C TYR A 129 1.60 1.91 -9.17
N GLN A 130 1.22 1.73 -7.92
CA GLN A 130 1.23 0.45 -7.21
C GLN A 130 -0.14 0.29 -6.59
N ASP A 131 -0.98 -0.53 -7.20
CA ASP A 131 -2.30 -0.83 -6.67
C ASP A 131 -2.27 -2.16 -5.91
N ILE A 132 -2.16 -2.08 -4.60
CA ILE A 132 -2.00 -3.24 -3.74
C ILE A 132 -3.39 -3.81 -3.45
N ASP A 133 -3.67 -4.96 -4.07
CA ASP A 133 -4.79 -5.81 -3.69
C ASP A 133 -4.43 -6.56 -2.40
N VAL A 134 -4.80 -5.96 -1.26
CA VAL A 134 -4.55 -6.49 0.08
C VAL A 134 -5.14 -7.90 0.23
N ARG A 135 -6.28 -8.18 -0.38
CA ARG A 135 -6.94 -9.49 -0.31
C ARG A 135 -6.11 -10.54 -1.03
N ARG A 136 -5.64 -10.23 -2.24
CA ARG A 136 -4.81 -11.14 -3.03
C ARG A 136 -3.44 -11.36 -2.39
N ALA A 137 -2.81 -10.30 -1.85
CA ALA A 137 -1.58 -10.41 -1.08
C ALA A 137 -1.74 -11.32 0.15
N PHE A 138 -2.87 -11.24 0.85
CA PHE A 138 -3.19 -12.12 1.96
C PHE A 138 -3.35 -13.58 1.54
N TYR A 139 -4.04 -13.86 0.43
CA TYR A 139 -4.15 -15.24 -0.09
C TYR A 139 -2.79 -15.82 -0.51
N TYR A 140 -1.92 -15.02 -1.11
CA TYR A 140 -0.54 -15.42 -1.37
C TYR A 140 0.25 -15.66 -0.08
N GLY A 141 0.02 -14.83 0.94
CA GLY A 141 0.57 -15.03 2.29
C GLY A 141 0.18 -16.36 2.91
N ILE A 142 -1.11 -16.76 2.80
CA ILE A 142 -1.62 -18.07 3.24
C ILE A 142 -0.89 -19.20 2.53
N ALA A 143 -0.82 -19.16 1.20
CA ALA A 143 -0.15 -20.21 0.41
C ALA A 143 1.33 -20.33 0.79
N ALA A 144 2.06 -19.21 0.86
CA ALA A 144 3.47 -19.18 1.22
C ALA A 144 3.73 -19.68 2.65
N ALA A 145 2.85 -19.34 3.60
CA ALA A 145 2.91 -19.84 4.97
C ALA A 145 2.73 -21.36 5.04
N LEU A 146 1.81 -21.93 4.24
CA LEU A 146 1.63 -23.39 4.14
C LEU A 146 2.90 -24.08 3.61
N PHE A 147 3.50 -23.55 2.54
CA PHE A 147 4.75 -24.10 2.01
C PHE A 147 5.92 -23.97 3.00
N THR A 148 6.01 -22.85 3.72
CA THR A 148 7.03 -22.62 4.73
C THR A 148 6.87 -23.59 5.90
N MET A 149 5.64 -23.78 6.39
CA MET A 149 5.30 -24.79 7.40
C MET A 149 5.72 -26.18 6.94
N LEU A 150 5.31 -26.59 5.73
CA LEU A 150 5.69 -27.89 5.17
C LEU A 150 7.22 -28.07 5.17
N GLY A 151 7.96 -27.06 4.73
CA GLY A 151 9.43 -27.06 4.75
C GLY A 151 10.02 -27.22 6.16
N LEU A 152 9.47 -26.51 7.15
CA LEU A 152 9.91 -26.61 8.56
C LEU A 152 9.68 -28.02 9.12
N TYR A 153 8.52 -28.63 8.87
CA TYR A 153 8.23 -29.98 9.33
C TYR A 153 9.04 -31.05 8.59
N LEU A 154 9.23 -30.92 7.27
CA LEU A 154 10.12 -31.82 6.51
C LEU A 154 11.57 -31.73 6.98
N ARG A 155 12.07 -30.54 7.33
CA ARG A 155 13.40 -30.36 7.93
C ARG A 155 13.49 -31.05 9.29
N ARG A 156 12.44 -30.92 10.12
CA ARG A 156 12.37 -31.58 11.44
C ARG A 156 12.32 -33.11 11.35
N LEU A 157 11.90 -33.68 10.21
CA LEU A 157 11.93 -35.13 9.96
C LEU A 157 13.31 -35.63 9.48
N ARG A 158 14.17 -34.74 8.96
CA ARG A 158 15.49 -35.07 8.41
C ARG A 158 16.65 -34.88 9.39
N GLY A 159 16.44 -34.17 10.51
CA GLY A 159 17.42 -34.00 11.59
C GLY A 159 16.96 -34.69 12.86
#